data_AF-A0A2A4NDK3-F1
#
_entry.id   AF-A0A2A4NDK3-F1
#
_cell.length_a   1.000
_cell.length_b   1.000
_cell.length_c   1.000
_cell.angle_alpha   90.00
_cell.angle_beta   90.00
_cell.angle_gamma   90.00
#
_symmetry.space_group_name_H-M   'P 1'
#
loop_
_entity.id
_entity.type
_entity.pdbx_description
1 polymer ?
#
loop_
_entity_poly.entity_id
_entity_poly.type
_entity_poly.pdbx_seq_one_letter_code
_entity_poly.pdbx_strand_id
1 'polypeptide(L)'
;MKKTKFLLLIPLTGLLWILLFSCSKEDLSKTQQVKQVNIDTKSTDEDVQVVFLTSGSSLITLMQGNYQLRLSFYTPWYTENDVAYVYYYIAKTGDDPLKDGEGHYLDGGVSMLSYSGNPLKAGIWDIQAQVRFNDGETYDSDIVTVTVEYPPREVIKSWVSSDMDDAWQKTKEFAEKNHGKYKEYGFCLYAYLDRDIYELRIDSPFQTGNTSECGEDATLTLYNSPHPSTDPSQGGKYLIGLFHTHPPLTYCSSRVSRNPTGASSIDTSNLRPNTLGFVYDYSQGSIKGGHDINLGAKVYDYGPEELAVSSMD
;
A
#
# COMPACT_ATOMS: atom_id res chain seq x y z
N MET A 1 -14.43 -67.63 22.00
CA MET A 1 -14.22 -68.82 21.15
C MET A 1 -13.79 -68.39 19.75
N LYS A 2 -12.63 -68.90 19.29
CA LYS A 2 -12.10 -68.92 17.90
C LYS A 2 -11.80 -67.55 17.25
N LYS A 3 -10.75 -67.35 16.44
CA LYS A 3 -9.54 -68.10 16.05
C LYS A 3 -8.60 -67.09 15.36
N THR A 4 -7.33 -67.40 15.47
CA THR A 4 -6.07 -66.80 14.99
C THR A 4 -5.93 -66.57 13.48
N LYS A 5 -5.02 -65.64 13.09
CA LYS A 5 -3.95 -65.69 12.03
C LYS A 5 -3.88 -64.37 11.23
N PHE A 6 -2.75 -63.85 10.74
CA PHE A 6 -1.29 -63.92 10.94
C PHE A 6 -0.72 -62.77 10.07
N LEU A 7 0.46 -62.25 10.42
CA LEU A 7 1.33 -61.26 9.75
C LEU A 7 1.09 -60.89 8.26
N LEU A 8 1.28 -59.61 7.93
CA LEU A 8 2.41 -59.19 7.08
C LEU A 8 2.84 -57.75 7.37
N LEU A 9 4.14 -57.51 7.20
CA LEU A 9 4.91 -56.34 7.60
C LEU A 9 5.26 -55.53 6.34
N ILE A 10 5.46 -54.21 6.51
CA ILE A 10 6.37 -53.27 5.80
C ILE A 10 5.68 -52.02 5.19
N PRO A 11 6.24 -50.81 5.43
CA PRO A 11 5.61 -49.50 5.23
C PRO A 11 6.00 -48.87 3.88
N LEU A 12 5.34 -47.79 3.45
CA LEU A 12 5.97 -46.62 2.79
C LEU A 12 4.91 -45.63 2.26
N THR A 13 5.15 -44.33 2.55
CA THR A 13 5.00 -43.14 1.68
C THR A 13 3.69 -42.85 0.92
N GLY A 14 3.23 -41.59 1.03
CA GLY A 14 2.55 -40.94 -0.10
C GLY A 14 1.55 -39.85 0.27
N LEU A 15 1.94 -38.59 0.08
CA LEU A 15 1.08 -37.41 -0.05
C LEU A 15 -0.14 -37.68 -0.98
N LEU A 16 -1.30 -37.06 -0.71
CA LEU A 16 -1.90 -36.07 -1.62
C LEU A 16 -3.08 -35.32 -0.99
N TRP A 17 -3.00 -33.99 -1.09
CA TRP A 17 -4.04 -33.00 -0.77
C TRP A 17 -5.16 -32.97 -1.82
N ILE A 18 -6.43 -32.83 -1.40
CA ILE A 18 -7.46 -32.01 -2.08
C ILE A 18 -8.45 -31.48 -1.01
N LEU A 19 -8.43 -30.18 -0.73
CA LEU A 19 -9.56 -29.46 -0.11
C LEU A 19 -10.12 -28.48 -1.13
N LEU A 20 -11.32 -28.78 -1.62
CA LEU A 20 -12.17 -27.88 -2.40
C LEU A 20 -12.84 -26.90 -1.44
N PHE A 21 -12.72 -25.60 -1.67
CA PHE A 21 -13.69 -24.63 -1.13
C PHE A 21 -14.41 -23.91 -2.25
N SER A 22 -15.71 -24.18 -2.28
CA SER A 22 -16.75 -23.54 -3.07
C SER A 22 -16.83 -22.05 -2.77
N CYS A 23 -16.94 -21.25 -3.82
CA CYS A 23 -17.22 -19.82 -3.77
C CYS A 23 -18.69 -19.59 -3.37
N SER A 24 -18.95 -18.72 -2.38
CA SER A 24 -20.23 -18.01 -2.26
C SER A 24 -19.94 -16.54 -1.94
N LYS A 25 -20.49 -15.65 -2.76
CA LYS A 25 -20.53 -14.20 -2.56
C LYS A 25 -21.44 -13.89 -1.37
N GLU A 26 -20.89 -13.29 -0.31
CA GLU A 26 -21.49 -12.24 0.53
C GLU A 26 -20.52 -11.93 1.70
N ASP A 27 -20.49 -10.67 2.13
CA ASP A 27 -19.66 -10.06 3.19
C ASP A 27 -18.17 -9.75 2.91
N LEU A 28 -17.93 -8.84 1.96
CA LEU A 28 -16.74 -7.98 1.95
C LEU A 28 -17.00 -6.73 2.80
N SER A 29 -17.12 -6.88 4.12
CA SER A 29 -17.12 -5.74 5.03
C SER A 29 -16.27 -6.05 6.25
N LYS A 30 -15.17 -5.31 6.38
CA LYS A 30 -14.32 -5.16 7.56
C LYS A 30 -13.70 -6.47 8.07
N THR A 31 -12.36 -6.49 8.06
CA THR A 31 -11.45 -7.55 8.56
C THR A 31 -11.06 -8.64 7.54
N GLN A 32 -9.75 -8.82 7.36
CA GLN A 32 -9.04 -9.92 6.69
C GLN A 32 -9.15 -10.07 5.16
N GLN A 33 -8.07 -9.73 4.47
CA GLN A 33 -7.47 -10.63 3.50
C GLN A 33 -5.97 -10.75 3.78
N VAL A 34 -5.59 -11.70 4.64
CA VAL A 34 -4.21 -12.21 4.65
C VAL A 34 -4.07 -13.02 3.37
N LYS A 35 -3.55 -12.41 2.30
CA LYS A 35 -3.09 -13.16 1.13
C LYS A 35 -1.78 -13.82 1.51
N GLN A 36 -1.85 -15.09 1.91
CA GLN A 36 -0.67 -15.93 1.99
C GLN A 36 -0.22 -16.21 0.54
N VAL A 37 0.91 -15.66 0.13
CA VAL A 37 1.52 -15.95 -1.17
C VAL A 37 2.43 -17.16 -0.96
N ASN A 38 1.92 -18.36 -1.26
CA ASN A 38 2.75 -19.56 -1.46
C ASN A 38 2.85 -19.75 -2.97
N ILE A 39 4.05 -19.67 -3.52
CA ILE A 39 4.32 -20.01 -4.93
C ILE A 39 5.01 -21.38 -4.91
N ASP A 40 5.09 -22.17 -5.98
CA ASP A 40 5.69 -23.53 -5.92
C ASP A 40 6.24 -23.94 -7.27
N THR A 41 7.53 -24.31 -7.34
CA THR A 41 8.22 -24.44 -8.61
C THR A 41 9.38 -25.44 -8.60
N LYS A 42 9.39 -26.35 -9.58
CA LYS A 42 10.35 -27.45 -9.75
C LYS A 42 11.49 -27.09 -10.71
N SER A 43 12.73 -27.44 -10.36
CA SER A 43 13.78 -27.78 -11.32
C SER A 43 14.89 -28.64 -10.68
N THR A 44 15.51 -29.47 -11.52
CA THR A 44 16.46 -30.54 -11.24
C THR A 44 17.90 -30.09 -11.50
N ASP A 45 18.74 -30.06 -10.46
CA ASP A 45 20.18 -30.42 -10.41
C ASP A 45 21.02 -29.57 -9.42
N GLU A 46 21.75 -30.33 -8.58
CA GLU A 46 22.92 -30.14 -7.69
C GLU A 46 23.31 -28.86 -6.91
N ASP A 47 22.69 -27.68 -7.04
CA ASP A 47 23.09 -26.52 -6.22
C ASP A 47 22.23 -26.31 -4.95
N VAL A 48 22.82 -25.71 -3.90
CA VAL A 48 22.14 -25.30 -2.66
C VAL A 48 20.95 -24.40 -3.01
N GLN A 49 19.72 -24.87 -2.73
CA GLN A 49 18.49 -24.17 -3.14
C GLN A 49 18.01 -23.18 -2.07
N VAL A 50 18.37 -21.91 -2.22
CA VAL A 50 17.57 -20.88 -1.55
C VAL A 50 16.24 -20.74 -2.29
N VAL A 51 15.23 -21.50 -1.84
CA VAL A 51 13.88 -21.48 -2.43
C VAL A 51 13.14 -20.23 -1.98
N PHE A 52 13.36 -19.13 -2.68
CA PHE A 52 12.20 -18.32 -3.02
C PHE A 52 11.39 -19.17 -3.99
N LEU A 53 10.13 -19.39 -3.71
CA LEU A 53 9.32 -20.21 -4.60
C LEU A 53 9.09 -19.44 -5.91
N THR A 54 10.03 -19.44 -6.85
CA THR A 54 9.83 -18.99 -8.22
C THR A 54 10.65 -19.85 -9.19
N SER A 55 9.99 -20.50 -10.14
CA SER A 55 10.58 -21.01 -11.37
C SER A 55 10.36 -19.89 -12.35
N GLY A 56 11.46 -19.31 -12.79
CA GLY A 56 11.47 -18.50 -13.99
C GLY A 56 10.96 -17.07 -13.84
N SER A 57 10.74 -16.56 -12.63
CA SER A 57 10.59 -15.11 -12.45
C SER A 57 11.20 -14.64 -11.12
N SER A 58 12.28 -13.88 -11.20
CA SER A 58 12.90 -13.15 -10.07
C SER A 58 12.10 -11.91 -9.64
N LEU A 59 10.87 -11.74 -10.13
CA LEU A 59 10.02 -10.58 -9.89
C LEU A 59 8.72 -10.98 -9.20
N ILE A 60 8.45 -10.37 -8.04
CA ILE A 60 7.20 -10.51 -7.28
C ILE A 60 6.53 -9.14 -7.20
N THR A 61 5.25 -9.03 -7.56
CA THR A 61 4.49 -7.78 -7.35
C THR A 61 3.46 -7.97 -6.25
N LEU A 62 3.48 -7.09 -5.25
CA LEU A 62 2.59 -7.04 -4.11
C LEU A 62 1.88 -5.68 -4.09
N MET A 63 0.67 -5.65 -3.54
CA MET A 63 0.01 -4.40 -3.19
C MET A 63 0.33 -4.07 -1.74
N GLN A 64 0.65 -2.80 -1.47
CA GLN A 64 0.85 -2.26 -0.15
C GLN A 64 -0.38 -2.57 0.71
N GLY A 65 -0.13 -3.19 1.86
CA GLY A 65 -1.17 -3.65 2.75
C GLY A 65 -0.57 -4.38 3.94
N ASN A 66 -1.44 -4.98 4.75
CA ASN A 66 -1.01 -5.84 5.85
C ASN A 66 -0.75 -7.25 5.29
N TYR A 67 0.52 -7.58 5.06
CA TYR A 67 0.96 -8.90 4.64
C TYR A 67 2.22 -9.32 5.40
N GLN A 68 2.48 -10.61 5.42
CA GLN A 68 3.72 -11.18 5.94
C GLN A 68 4.48 -11.81 4.78
N LEU A 69 5.74 -11.42 4.60
CA LEU A 69 6.62 -12.07 3.65
C LEU A 69 7.27 -13.27 4.33
N ARG A 70 6.93 -14.49 3.88
CA ARG A 70 7.58 -15.72 4.32
C ARG A 70 8.67 -16.12 3.33
N LEU A 71 9.90 -16.15 3.80
CA LEU A 71 11.08 -16.60 3.05
C LEU A 71 11.53 -17.95 3.59
N SER A 72 11.66 -18.96 2.73
CA SER A 72 12.08 -20.29 3.12
C SER A 72 13.38 -20.68 2.41
N PHE A 73 14.21 -21.48 3.06
CA PHE A 73 15.54 -21.84 2.56
C PHE A 73 15.65 -23.35 2.56
N TYR A 74 16.20 -23.95 1.50
CA TYR A 74 16.36 -25.39 1.38
C TYR A 74 17.80 -25.77 1.07
N THR A 75 18.47 -26.40 2.03
CA THR A 75 19.84 -26.88 1.84
C THR A 75 19.82 -28.40 1.64
N PRO A 76 19.66 -28.92 0.41
CA PRO A 76 19.44 -30.37 0.17
C PRO A 76 20.55 -31.26 0.72
N TRP A 77 21.76 -30.73 0.85
CA TRP A 77 22.96 -31.47 1.20
C TRP A 77 23.42 -31.28 2.65
N TYR A 78 22.77 -30.38 3.39
CA TYR A 78 23.15 -30.01 4.75
C TYR A 78 21.97 -30.23 5.70
N THR A 79 22.26 -30.79 6.86
CA THR A 79 21.29 -30.93 7.95
C THR A 79 21.16 -29.63 8.73
N GLU A 80 20.08 -29.47 9.49
CA GLU A 80 19.88 -28.32 10.38
C GLU A 80 21.04 -28.13 11.39
N ASN A 81 21.78 -29.20 11.69
CA ASN A 81 22.96 -29.16 12.58
C ASN A 81 24.23 -28.64 11.89
N ASP A 82 24.22 -28.50 10.56
CA ASP A 82 25.37 -28.01 9.80
C ASP A 82 25.30 -26.49 9.61
N VAL A 83 24.12 -25.90 9.72
CA VAL A 83 23.89 -24.46 9.58
C VAL A 83 24.21 -23.74 10.89
N ALA A 84 25.11 -22.76 10.84
CA ALA A 84 25.40 -21.89 11.97
C ALA A 84 24.35 -20.80 12.11
N TYR A 85 24.00 -20.13 11.00
CA TYR A 85 22.98 -19.10 10.95
C TYR A 85 22.58 -18.74 9.52
N VAL A 86 21.42 -18.11 9.39
CA VAL A 86 20.95 -17.50 8.14
C VAL A 86 20.70 -16.02 8.37
N TYR A 87 21.19 -15.19 7.45
CA TYR A 87 20.77 -13.80 7.33
C TYR A 87 20.01 -13.61 6.02
N TYR A 88 19.07 -12.69 6.01
CA TYR A 88 18.60 -12.12 4.76
C TYR A 88 18.68 -10.60 4.83
N TYR A 89 18.80 -10.01 3.66
CA TYR A 89 19.04 -8.60 3.47
C TYR A 89 18.01 -8.05 2.51
N ILE A 90 17.47 -6.88 2.84
CA ILE A 90 16.57 -6.14 1.98
C ILE A 90 17.25 -4.83 1.62
N ALA A 91 17.41 -4.60 0.32
CA ALA A 91 17.94 -3.35 -0.21
C ALA A 91 17.02 -2.79 -1.29
N LYS A 92 17.22 -1.52 -1.59
CA LYS A 92 16.60 -0.87 -2.75
C LYS A 92 17.14 -1.53 -4.03
N THR A 93 16.30 -1.73 -5.04
CA THR A 93 16.79 -2.32 -6.29
C THR A 93 17.87 -1.45 -6.93
N GLY A 94 19.01 -2.09 -7.24
CA GLY A 94 20.23 -1.45 -7.74
C GLY A 94 21.35 -1.28 -6.71
N ASP A 95 21.02 -1.39 -5.42
CA ASP A 95 22.01 -1.50 -4.34
C ASP A 95 22.42 -2.98 -4.14
N ASP A 96 23.56 -3.25 -3.52
CA ASP A 96 23.99 -4.62 -3.21
C ASP A 96 23.36 -5.07 -1.88
N PRO A 97 22.43 -6.04 -1.85
CA PRO A 97 21.75 -6.41 -0.61
C PRO A 97 22.70 -6.82 0.51
N LEU A 98 23.78 -7.54 0.21
CA LEU A 98 24.71 -8.02 1.24
C LEU A 98 25.60 -6.92 1.83
N LYS A 99 25.73 -5.77 1.15
CA LYS A 99 26.56 -4.64 1.60
C LYS A 99 25.75 -3.47 2.13
N ASP A 100 24.69 -3.14 1.41
CA ASP A 100 23.92 -1.91 1.55
C ASP A 100 22.54 -2.19 2.16
N GLY A 101 22.11 -3.46 2.17
CA GLY A 101 20.83 -3.88 2.69
C GLY A 101 20.77 -3.98 4.21
N GLU A 102 19.55 -3.90 4.73
CA GLU A 102 19.29 -4.14 6.15
C GLU A 102 19.32 -5.64 6.42
N GLY A 103 20.26 -6.08 7.25
CA GLY A 103 20.43 -7.48 7.62
C GLY A 103 19.49 -7.91 8.74
N HIS A 104 18.78 -9.00 8.52
CA HIS A 104 17.87 -9.61 9.47
C HIS A 104 18.30 -11.04 9.77
N TYR A 105 18.43 -11.34 11.07
CA TYR A 105 18.87 -12.64 11.56
C TYR A 105 17.72 -13.64 11.63
N LEU A 106 18.00 -14.87 11.22
CA LEU A 106 17.13 -16.02 11.37
C LEU A 106 17.87 -17.10 12.18
N ASP A 107 17.27 -17.50 13.30
CA ASP A 107 17.87 -18.49 14.21
C ASP A 107 18.04 -19.85 13.51
N GLY A 108 19.25 -20.40 13.62
CA GLY A 108 19.66 -21.62 12.92
C GLY A 108 19.01 -22.85 13.55
N GLY A 109 18.22 -23.59 12.78
CA GLY A 109 17.64 -24.85 13.25
C GLY A 109 16.37 -25.33 12.54
N VAL A 110 16.01 -24.77 11.38
CA VAL A 110 14.81 -25.20 10.67
C VAL A 110 15.01 -25.17 9.15
N SER A 111 14.65 -26.29 8.50
CA SER A 111 14.50 -26.49 7.04
C SER A 111 13.46 -25.59 6.36
N MET A 112 12.77 -24.75 7.13
CA MET A 112 11.84 -23.75 6.65
C MET A 112 11.80 -22.60 7.66
N LEU A 113 12.48 -21.51 7.36
CA LEU A 113 12.31 -20.26 8.10
C LEU A 113 11.10 -19.51 7.57
N SER A 114 10.51 -18.67 8.42
CA SER A 114 9.47 -17.73 8.04
C SER A 114 9.80 -16.42 8.69
N TYR A 115 10.15 -15.43 7.88
CA TYR A 115 9.98 -14.06 8.32
C TYR A 115 8.47 -13.74 8.43
N SER A 116 8.16 -12.90 9.40
CA SER A 116 6.84 -12.30 9.61
C SER A 116 7.07 -10.93 10.19
N GLY A 117 7.71 -10.05 9.44
CA GLY A 117 7.84 -8.67 9.89
C GLY A 117 7.10 -7.71 9.00
N ASN A 118 7.49 -6.45 9.17
CA ASN A 118 6.78 -5.27 8.73
C ASN A 118 6.38 -5.36 7.25
N PRO A 119 5.17 -4.89 6.88
CA PRO A 119 4.85 -4.69 5.48
C PRO A 119 5.87 -3.71 4.88
N LEU A 120 6.48 -4.11 3.76
CA LEU A 120 7.45 -3.26 3.05
C LEU A 120 6.75 -1.99 2.57
N LYS A 121 7.48 -0.87 2.61
CA LYS A 121 7.06 0.35 1.92
C LYS A 121 6.90 0.08 0.42
N ALA A 122 5.93 0.74 -0.21
CA ALA A 122 5.82 0.75 -1.66
C ALA A 122 7.13 1.21 -2.31
N GLY A 123 7.57 0.47 -3.33
CA GLY A 123 8.92 0.56 -3.87
C GLY A 123 9.34 -0.73 -4.57
N ILE A 124 10.58 -0.76 -5.04
CA ILE A 124 11.18 -1.94 -5.66
C ILE A 124 12.39 -2.34 -4.81
N TRP A 125 12.37 -3.57 -4.32
CA TRP A 125 13.29 -4.08 -3.31
C TRP A 125 13.97 -5.35 -3.79
N ASP A 126 15.28 -5.42 -3.65
CA ASP A 126 16.06 -6.62 -3.89
C ASP A 126 16.30 -7.33 -2.55
N ILE A 127 15.97 -8.62 -2.50
CA ILE A 127 16.10 -9.47 -1.32
C ILE A 127 17.12 -10.55 -1.64
N GLN A 128 18.11 -10.71 -0.77
CA GLN A 128 19.09 -11.77 -0.86
C GLN A 128 19.33 -12.38 0.51
N ALA A 129 19.61 -13.68 0.55
CA ALA A 129 19.97 -14.37 1.77
C ALA A 129 21.40 -14.89 1.72
N GLN A 130 21.97 -15.03 2.91
CA GLN A 130 23.27 -15.62 3.13
C GLN A 130 23.16 -16.67 4.22
N VAL A 131 23.60 -17.88 3.91
CA VAL A 131 23.68 -19.00 4.85
C VAL A 131 25.13 -19.18 5.24
N ARG A 132 25.40 -19.26 6.54
CA ARG A 132 26.71 -19.66 7.05
C ARG A 132 26.63 -21.02 7.73
N PHE A 133 27.58 -21.88 7.38
CA PHE A 133 27.72 -23.22 7.94
C PHE A 133 28.71 -23.24 9.11
N ASN A 134 28.60 -24.27 9.95
CA ASN A 134 29.42 -24.45 11.15
C ASN A 134 30.91 -24.69 10.84
N ASP A 135 31.22 -25.16 9.63
CA ASP A 135 32.59 -25.26 9.11
C ASP A 135 33.18 -23.91 8.67
N GLY A 136 32.38 -22.85 8.67
CA GLY A 136 32.75 -21.50 8.27
C GLY A 136 32.46 -21.16 6.81
N GLU A 137 32.00 -22.11 6.00
CA GLU A 137 31.57 -21.84 4.62
C GLU A 137 30.34 -20.95 4.59
N THR A 138 30.21 -20.17 3.53
CA THR A 138 29.11 -19.21 3.34
C THR A 138 28.61 -19.31 1.91
N TYR A 139 27.29 -19.34 1.76
CA TYR A 139 26.61 -19.44 0.48
C TYR A 139 25.52 -18.38 0.40
N ASP A 140 25.47 -17.69 -0.74
CA ASP A 140 24.50 -16.65 -0.99
C ASP A 140 23.38 -17.19 -1.89
N SER A 141 22.17 -16.65 -1.73
CA SER A 141 21.06 -16.91 -2.62
C SER A 141 21.15 -16.11 -3.90
N ASP A 142 20.32 -16.49 -4.87
CA ASP A 142 19.89 -15.57 -5.92
C ASP A 142 19.17 -14.35 -5.31
N ILE A 143 19.21 -13.24 -6.05
CA ILE A 143 18.47 -12.03 -5.71
C ILE A 143 17.02 -12.17 -6.19
N VAL A 144 16.07 -11.86 -5.31
CA VAL A 144 14.66 -11.73 -5.65
C VAL A 144 14.23 -10.29 -5.56
N THR A 145 13.70 -9.78 -6.66
CA THR A 145 13.13 -8.43 -6.74
C THR A 145 11.65 -8.46 -6.38
N VAL A 146 11.26 -7.65 -5.41
CA VAL A 146 9.89 -7.46 -4.95
C VAL A 146 9.46 -6.03 -5.25
N THR A 147 8.45 -5.89 -6.09
CA THR A 147 7.73 -4.62 -6.31
C THR A 147 6.55 -4.56 -5.36
N VAL A 148 6.44 -3.48 -4.60
CA VAL A 148 5.31 -3.18 -3.72
C VAL A 148 4.63 -1.93 -4.25
N GLU A 149 3.39 -2.08 -4.73
CA GLU A 149 2.60 -1.00 -5.34
C GLU A 149 1.66 -0.36 -4.32
N TYR A 150 1.45 0.95 -4.40
CA TYR A 150 0.36 1.57 -3.65
C TYR A 150 -1.00 1.01 -4.11
N PRO A 151 -2.04 1.02 -3.27
CA PRO A 151 -3.37 0.65 -3.72
C PRO A 151 -3.83 1.58 -4.86
N PRO A 152 -4.63 1.08 -5.81
CA PRO A 152 -5.15 1.91 -6.88
C PRO A 152 -5.91 3.13 -6.36
N ARG A 153 -5.88 4.24 -7.11
CA ARG A 153 -6.57 5.49 -6.77
C ARG A 153 -8.01 5.28 -6.31
N GLU A 154 -8.77 4.44 -7.02
CA GLU A 154 -10.17 4.16 -6.69
C GLU A 154 -10.35 3.47 -5.33
N VAL A 155 -9.40 2.61 -4.95
CA VAL A 155 -9.40 1.96 -3.62
C VAL A 155 -9.11 3.00 -2.53
N ILE A 156 -8.11 3.87 -2.76
CA ILE A 156 -7.78 4.96 -1.82
C ILE A 156 -8.98 5.91 -1.67
N LYS A 157 -9.57 6.35 -2.79
CA LYS A 157 -10.74 7.23 -2.82
C LYS A 157 -11.94 6.62 -2.10
N SER A 158 -12.21 5.33 -2.32
CA SER A 158 -13.27 4.63 -1.60
C SER A 158 -13.03 4.53 -0.09
N TRP A 159 -11.77 4.52 0.36
CA TRP A 159 -11.43 4.45 1.78
C TRP A 159 -11.74 5.77 2.51
N VAL A 160 -11.48 6.91 1.88
CA VAL A 160 -11.73 8.26 2.44
C VAL A 160 -13.08 8.87 2.05
N SER A 161 -13.97 8.15 1.35
CA SER A 161 -15.15 8.77 0.73
C SER A 161 -16.07 9.46 1.74
N SER A 162 -16.22 8.87 2.94
CA SER A 162 -17.01 9.48 4.02
C SER A 162 -16.42 10.80 4.50
N ASP A 163 -15.09 10.89 4.62
CA ASP A 163 -14.42 12.12 5.03
C ASP A 163 -14.53 13.21 3.95
N MET A 164 -14.50 12.81 2.67
CA MET A 164 -14.73 13.72 1.55
C MET A 164 -16.15 14.30 1.58
N ASP A 165 -17.16 13.46 1.82
CA ASP A 165 -18.56 13.90 1.97
C ASP A 165 -18.74 14.81 3.19
N ASP A 166 -18.11 14.51 4.32
CA ASP A 166 -18.14 15.34 5.53
C ASP A 166 -17.50 16.71 5.30
N ALA A 167 -16.38 16.76 4.59
CA ALA A 167 -15.73 18.01 4.21
C ALA A 167 -16.62 18.82 3.25
N TRP A 168 -17.23 18.17 2.27
CA TRP A 168 -18.21 18.81 1.37
C TRP A 168 -19.39 19.41 2.11
N GLN A 169 -19.92 18.67 3.08
CA GLN A 169 -21.03 19.13 3.89
C GLN A 169 -20.65 20.36 4.73
N LYS A 170 -19.46 20.38 5.34
CA LYS A 170 -18.92 21.56 6.05
C LYS A 170 -18.75 22.76 5.13
N THR A 171 -18.34 22.55 3.89
CA THR A 171 -18.21 23.61 2.88
C THR A 171 -19.56 24.24 2.56
N LYS A 172 -20.62 23.44 2.38
CA LYS A 172 -21.98 23.94 2.16
C LYS A 172 -22.52 24.68 3.39
N GLU A 173 -22.37 24.11 4.58
CA GLU A 173 -22.81 24.72 5.84
C GLU A 173 -22.11 26.07 6.09
N PHE A 174 -20.82 26.17 5.76
CA PHE A 174 -20.11 27.44 5.85
C PHE A 174 -20.73 28.49 4.93
N ALA A 175 -21.00 28.15 3.67
CA ALA A 175 -21.58 29.07 2.70
C ALA A 175 -23.00 29.51 3.11
N GLU A 176 -23.83 28.59 3.61
CA GLU A 176 -25.18 28.86 4.11
C GLU A 176 -25.16 29.76 5.35
N LYS A 177 -24.21 29.57 6.27
CA LYS A 177 -24.08 30.42 7.44
C LYS A 177 -23.51 31.80 7.12
N ASN A 178 -22.69 31.92 6.07
CA ASN A 178 -21.92 33.11 5.75
C ASN A 178 -22.21 33.60 4.33
N HIS A 179 -23.45 34.01 4.06
CA HIS A 179 -23.85 34.50 2.74
C HIS A 179 -22.87 35.53 2.17
N GLY A 180 -22.51 35.38 0.89
CA GLY A 180 -21.52 36.23 0.22
C GLY A 180 -20.06 35.84 0.48
N LYS A 181 -19.79 34.84 1.33
CA LYS A 181 -18.45 34.33 1.63
C LYS A 181 -18.35 32.85 1.36
N TYR A 182 -17.13 32.40 1.12
CA TYR A 182 -16.84 30.98 1.02
C TYR A 182 -15.48 30.59 1.60
N LYS A 183 -15.30 29.27 1.74
CA LYS A 183 -14.12 28.65 2.32
C LYS A 183 -13.96 27.23 1.77
N GLU A 184 -12.72 26.83 1.52
CA GLU A 184 -12.38 25.46 1.16
C GLU A 184 -12.06 24.64 2.41
N TYR A 185 -12.44 23.36 2.39
CA TYR A 185 -12.10 22.37 3.39
C TYR A 185 -11.34 21.23 2.70
N GLY A 186 -10.39 20.63 3.40
CA GLY A 186 -9.59 19.55 2.83
C GLY A 186 -8.70 18.86 3.85
N PHE A 187 -7.95 17.89 3.38
CA PHE A 187 -7.02 17.11 4.20
C PHE A 187 -5.92 16.49 3.33
N CYS A 188 -4.77 16.22 3.95
CA CYS A 188 -3.78 15.33 3.37
C CYS A 188 -4.15 13.87 3.66
N LEU A 189 -3.90 12.99 2.69
CA LEU A 189 -4.02 11.55 2.81
C LEU A 189 -2.64 10.94 2.94
N TYR A 190 -2.47 10.06 3.92
CA TYR A 190 -1.21 9.42 4.23
C TYR A 190 -1.32 7.90 4.23
N ALA A 191 -0.29 7.26 3.69
CA ALA A 191 0.05 5.88 4.04
C ALA A 191 0.91 5.93 5.30
N TYR A 192 0.40 5.36 6.39
CA TYR A 192 1.16 5.09 7.59
C TYR A 192 1.65 3.65 7.55
N LEU A 193 2.95 3.50 7.71
CA LEU A 193 3.57 2.23 8.02
C LEU A 193 4.10 2.37 9.45
N ASP A 194 3.61 1.58 10.39
CA ASP A 194 4.16 1.52 11.74
C ASP A 194 4.40 0.06 12.10
N ARG A 195 5.68 -0.31 12.10
CA ARG A 195 6.22 -1.65 12.35
C ARG A 195 5.33 -2.73 11.72
N ASP A 196 4.27 -3.21 12.33
CA ASP A 196 3.46 -4.30 11.75
C ASP A 196 2.20 -3.89 10.97
N ILE A 197 1.88 -2.59 10.86
CA ILE A 197 0.60 -2.12 10.33
C ILE A 197 0.77 -1.11 9.20
N TYR A 198 0.13 -1.42 8.08
CA TYR A 198 -0.26 -0.46 7.05
C TYR A 198 -1.65 0.09 7.35
N GLU A 199 -1.76 1.41 7.41
CA GLU A 199 -3.01 2.14 7.57
C GLU A 199 -3.06 3.36 6.66
N LEU A 200 -4.19 3.58 6.01
CA LEU A 200 -4.49 4.88 5.42
C LEU A 200 -4.98 5.81 6.52
N ARG A 201 -4.54 7.06 6.54
CA ARG A 201 -5.05 8.07 7.48
C ARG A 201 -5.19 9.41 6.78
N ILE A 202 -6.13 10.21 7.25
CA ILE A 202 -6.27 11.62 6.88
C ILE A 202 -5.76 12.52 8.01
N ASP A 203 -5.43 13.76 7.70
CA ASP A 203 -5.28 14.77 8.76
C ASP A 203 -6.61 15.02 9.46
N SER A 204 -6.56 15.05 10.79
CA SER A 204 -7.67 15.46 11.65
C SER A 204 -7.19 16.53 12.64
N PRO A 205 -7.93 17.65 12.79
CA PRO A 205 -9.15 18.01 12.06
C PRO A 205 -8.87 18.35 10.58
N PHE A 206 -9.93 18.47 9.77
CA PHE A 206 -9.81 19.00 8.41
C PHE A 206 -9.11 20.35 8.42
N GLN A 207 -8.23 20.54 7.44
CA GLN A 207 -7.60 21.81 7.19
C GLN A 207 -8.59 22.73 6.47
N THR A 208 -8.48 24.03 6.74
CA THR A 208 -9.42 25.02 6.18
C THR A 208 -8.66 26.15 5.52
N GLY A 209 -9.13 26.56 4.35
CA GLY A 209 -8.62 27.73 3.66
C GLY A 209 -9.01 29.02 4.36
N ASN A 210 -8.53 30.12 3.79
CA ASN A 210 -8.98 31.45 4.20
C ASN A 210 -10.48 31.63 3.92
N THR A 211 -11.14 32.46 4.72
CA THR A 211 -12.48 32.94 4.36
C THR A 211 -12.30 34.00 3.29
N SER A 212 -12.89 33.78 2.12
CA SER A 212 -12.83 34.71 0.99
C SER A 212 -14.24 35.25 0.68
N GLU A 213 -14.30 36.48 0.16
CA GLU A 213 -15.55 37.04 -0.38
C GLU A 213 -15.86 36.44 -1.75
N CYS A 214 -17.14 36.43 -2.14
CA CYS A 214 -17.56 35.97 -3.46
C CYS A 214 -16.85 36.74 -4.59
N GLY A 215 -16.07 36.03 -5.40
CA GLY A 215 -15.31 36.59 -6.52
C GLY A 215 -13.80 36.73 -6.28
N GLU A 216 -13.34 36.38 -5.07
CA GLU A 216 -11.90 36.27 -4.75
C GLU A 216 -11.46 34.80 -4.75
N ASP A 217 -10.23 34.48 -5.13
CA ASP A 217 -9.80 33.08 -5.08
C ASP A 217 -9.78 32.56 -3.63
N ALA A 218 -10.53 31.48 -3.37
CA ALA A 218 -10.35 30.71 -2.16
C ALA A 218 -9.10 29.84 -2.34
N THR A 219 -8.25 29.80 -1.32
CA THR A 219 -7.07 28.93 -1.33
C THR A 219 -6.99 28.17 -0.02
N LEU A 220 -6.87 26.85 -0.13
CA LEU A 220 -6.46 25.98 0.95
C LEU A 220 -4.98 25.63 0.81
N THR A 221 -4.18 26.01 1.80
CA THR A 221 -2.82 25.48 1.94
C THR A 221 -2.88 24.24 2.82
N LEU A 222 -2.61 23.08 2.23
CA LEU A 222 -2.49 21.83 2.95
C LEU A 222 -1.08 21.70 3.53
N TYR A 223 -0.95 21.94 4.84
CA TYR A 223 0.29 21.73 5.57
C TYR A 223 0.52 20.24 5.72
N ASN A 224 1.70 19.77 5.30
CA ASN A 224 2.15 18.41 5.53
C ASN A 224 3.46 18.42 6.33
N SER A 225 3.58 17.45 7.22
CA SER A 225 4.85 17.08 7.83
C SER A 225 5.12 15.64 7.43
N PRO A 226 5.66 15.41 6.22
CA PRO A 226 6.10 14.07 5.87
C PRO A 226 7.22 13.70 6.85
N HIS A 227 7.18 12.49 7.38
CA HIS A 227 8.29 11.91 8.11
C HIS A 227 8.64 10.59 7.40
N PRO A 228 9.15 10.67 6.16
CA PRO A 228 9.46 9.49 5.40
C PRO A 228 10.75 8.91 5.95
N SER A 229 10.73 7.62 6.34
CA SER A 229 11.98 6.89 6.45
C SER A 229 12.51 6.59 5.06
N THR A 230 13.83 6.72 4.89
CA THR A 230 14.57 6.28 3.71
C THR A 230 14.79 4.77 3.71
N ASP A 231 14.61 4.13 4.86
CA ASP A 231 14.78 2.69 5.05
C ASP A 231 13.48 1.94 4.64
N PRO A 232 13.57 0.90 3.77
CA PRO A 232 12.44 0.09 3.32
C PRO A 232 11.59 -0.56 4.41
N SER A 233 12.23 -0.95 5.51
CA SER A 233 11.62 -1.74 6.59
C SER A 233 11.14 -0.85 7.75
N GLN A 234 11.65 0.38 7.80
CA GLN A 234 11.25 1.35 8.79
C GLN A 234 9.92 1.99 8.41
N GLY A 235 8.99 1.93 9.36
CA GLY A 235 7.74 2.65 9.28
C GLY A 235 7.91 4.14 9.00
N GLY A 236 6.88 4.77 8.47
CA GLY A 236 6.87 6.18 8.15
C GLY A 236 5.48 6.72 7.85
N LYS A 237 5.41 8.05 7.75
CA LYS A 237 4.21 8.78 7.31
C LYS A 237 4.47 9.32 5.90
N TYR A 238 3.85 8.68 4.90
CA TYR A 238 4.03 9.01 3.49
C TYR A 238 2.80 9.74 2.95
N LEU A 239 2.99 10.94 2.41
CA LEU A 239 1.93 11.67 1.73
C LEU A 239 1.61 10.96 0.42
N ILE A 240 0.37 10.55 0.24
CA ILE A 240 -0.08 9.81 -0.96
C ILE A 240 -1.22 10.51 -1.69
N GLY A 241 -1.89 11.47 -1.06
CA GLY A 241 -2.96 12.22 -1.69
C GLY A 241 -3.27 13.55 -1.01
N LEU A 242 -3.93 14.42 -1.75
CA LEU A 242 -4.52 15.66 -1.27
C LEU A 242 -6.00 15.68 -1.67
N PHE A 243 -6.84 16.17 -0.77
CA PHE A 243 -8.24 16.41 -1.05
C PHE A 243 -8.64 17.82 -0.61
N HIS A 244 -9.45 18.49 -1.43
CA HIS A 244 -10.16 19.71 -1.04
C HIS A 244 -11.53 19.84 -1.71
N THR A 245 -12.32 20.79 -1.24
CA THR A 245 -13.64 21.11 -1.79
C THR A 245 -13.64 22.47 -2.44
N HIS A 246 -14.32 22.62 -3.57
CA HIS A 246 -14.61 23.92 -4.14
C HIS A 246 -15.93 24.48 -3.60
N PRO A 247 -15.99 25.74 -3.14
CA PRO A 247 -17.17 26.24 -2.45
C PRO A 247 -18.37 26.44 -3.37
N PRO A 248 -19.61 26.33 -2.86
CA PRO A 248 -20.81 26.77 -3.56
C PRO A 248 -20.78 28.26 -3.89
N LEU A 249 -21.35 28.62 -5.04
CA LEU A 249 -21.63 30.00 -5.42
C LEU A 249 -23.10 30.39 -5.15
N THR A 250 -23.90 29.54 -4.49
CA THR A 250 -25.33 29.76 -4.21
C THR A 250 -25.62 31.15 -3.67
N TYR A 251 -24.81 31.66 -2.75
CA TYR A 251 -25.01 32.96 -2.12
C TYR A 251 -24.15 34.09 -2.72
N CYS A 252 -23.58 33.87 -3.90
CA CYS A 252 -22.82 34.87 -4.66
C CYS A 252 -23.71 35.58 -5.70
N SER A 253 -23.25 36.75 -6.16
CA SER A 253 -23.89 37.42 -7.30
C SER A 253 -23.77 36.59 -8.59
N SER A 254 -24.76 36.70 -9.48
CA SER A 254 -24.78 35.97 -10.76
C SER A 254 -23.63 36.30 -11.71
N ARG A 255 -22.82 37.32 -11.40
CA ARG A 255 -21.59 37.68 -12.11
C ARG A 255 -20.41 36.78 -11.74
N VAL A 256 -20.47 36.12 -10.58
CA VAL A 256 -19.47 35.14 -10.15
C VAL A 256 -19.81 33.79 -10.77
N SER A 257 -18.81 33.14 -11.37
CA SER A 257 -19.00 31.86 -12.04
C SER A 257 -17.75 30.99 -11.94
N ARG A 258 -17.95 29.67 -11.92
CA ARG A 258 -16.89 28.67 -12.08
C ARG A 258 -17.14 27.92 -13.38
N ASN A 259 -16.19 28.02 -14.30
CA ASN A 259 -16.22 27.33 -15.59
C ASN A 259 -14.77 27.05 -16.05
N PRO A 260 -14.34 25.78 -16.17
CA PRO A 260 -15.11 24.58 -15.83
C PRO A 260 -15.22 24.35 -14.31
N THR A 261 -16.15 23.49 -13.88
CA THR A 261 -16.10 22.85 -12.56
C THR A 261 -15.10 21.70 -12.55
N GLY A 262 -14.71 21.26 -11.34
CA GLY A 262 -13.66 20.27 -11.13
C GLY A 262 -12.30 20.93 -10.94
N ALA A 263 -11.22 20.17 -11.12
CA ALA A 263 -9.86 20.65 -10.87
C ALA A 263 -9.47 21.79 -11.80
N SER A 264 -8.91 22.84 -11.21
CA SER A 264 -8.32 23.99 -11.88
C SER A 264 -6.85 23.74 -12.23
N SER A 265 -6.29 24.65 -13.03
CA SER A 265 -4.85 24.67 -13.29
C SER A 265 -4.02 24.92 -12.02
N ILE A 266 -4.59 25.65 -11.06
CA ILE A 266 -3.93 25.96 -9.77
C ILE A 266 -3.83 24.68 -8.92
N ASP A 267 -4.90 23.87 -8.91
CA ASP A 267 -4.90 22.58 -8.19
C ASP A 267 -3.80 21.67 -8.72
N THR A 268 -3.66 21.61 -10.05
CA THR A 268 -2.64 20.81 -10.71
C THR A 268 -1.24 21.35 -10.43
N SER A 269 -1.03 22.68 -10.44
CA SER A 269 0.28 23.27 -10.17
C SER A 269 0.72 23.15 -8.71
N ASN A 270 -0.23 23.08 -7.78
CA ASN A 270 0.02 22.93 -6.35
C ASN A 270 0.18 21.47 -5.93
N LEU A 271 -0.13 20.52 -6.83
CA LEU A 271 0.03 19.10 -6.54
C LEU A 271 1.51 18.75 -6.44
N ARG A 272 1.86 18.03 -5.37
CA ARG A 272 3.24 17.57 -5.17
C ARG A 272 3.57 16.42 -6.13
N PRO A 273 4.85 16.23 -6.46
CA PRO A 273 5.30 15.05 -7.19
C PRO A 273 4.81 13.78 -6.50
N ASN A 274 4.38 12.80 -7.30
CA ASN A 274 3.92 11.49 -6.84
C ASN A 274 2.84 11.56 -5.73
N THR A 275 1.81 12.40 -5.91
CA THR A 275 0.69 12.54 -4.98
C THR A 275 -0.62 12.55 -5.76
N LEU A 276 -1.65 11.84 -5.29
CA LEU A 276 -2.98 11.84 -5.90
C LEU A 276 -3.72 13.15 -5.57
N GLY A 277 -4.44 13.72 -6.54
CA GLY A 277 -5.30 14.88 -6.32
C GLY A 277 -6.78 14.52 -6.39
N PHE A 278 -7.56 15.00 -5.42
CA PHE A 278 -9.01 14.88 -5.39
C PHE A 278 -9.66 16.21 -5.08
N VAL A 279 -10.67 16.61 -5.86
CA VAL A 279 -11.44 17.82 -5.59
C VAL A 279 -12.94 17.54 -5.63
N TYR A 280 -13.66 17.93 -4.59
CA TYR A 280 -15.12 17.85 -4.57
C TYR A 280 -15.71 19.13 -5.14
N ASP A 281 -16.43 19.01 -6.25
CA ASP A 281 -17.10 20.14 -6.89
C ASP A 281 -18.44 19.70 -7.52
N TYR A 282 -19.20 20.67 -7.98
CA TYR A 282 -20.45 20.43 -8.70
C TYR A 282 -20.22 19.66 -10.00
N SER A 283 -21.16 18.79 -10.34
CA SER A 283 -21.09 17.91 -11.50
C SER A 283 -21.44 18.60 -12.82
N GLN A 284 -22.12 19.74 -12.76
CA GLN A 284 -22.44 20.57 -13.91
C GLN A 284 -21.14 21.19 -14.43
N GLY A 285 -20.88 21.13 -15.73
CA GLY A 285 -19.62 21.65 -16.31
C GLY A 285 -19.37 23.15 -16.05
N SER A 286 -20.40 23.91 -15.65
CA SER A 286 -20.24 25.26 -15.11
C SER A 286 -21.34 25.58 -14.10
N ILE A 287 -21.03 26.46 -13.15
CA ILE A 287 -21.99 27.01 -12.18
C ILE A 287 -21.84 28.54 -12.09
N LYS A 288 -22.91 29.22 -11.68
CA LYS A 288 -22.94 30.67 -11.46
C LYS A 288 -23.56 31.01 -10.11
N GLY A 289 -23.33 32.23 -9.64
CA GLY A 289 -23.96 32.74 -8.43
C GLY A 289 -25.48 32.57 -8.45
N GLY A 290 -26.05 32.10 -7.34
CA GLY A 290 -27.48 31.80 -7.23
C GLY A 290 -27.88 30.39 -7.65
N HIS A 291 -26.94 29.49 -7.97
CA HIS A 291 -27.28 28.09 -8.24
C HIS A 291 -27.80 27.38 -6.97
N ASP A 292 -28.61 26.34 -7.15
CA ASP A 292 -29.08 25.51 -6.03
C ASP A 292 -27.89 24.80 -5.35
N ILE A 293 -27.78 24.95 -4.02
CA ILE A 293 -26.71 24.37 -3.21
C ILE A 293 -26.73 22.84 -3.19
N ASN A 294 -27.87 22.24 -3.55
CA ASN A 294 -28.06 20.79 -3.60
C ASN A 294 -27.97 20.24 -5.03
N LEU A 295 -27.48 21.02 -5.99
CA LEU A 295 -27.13 20.50 -7.31
C LEU A 295 -26.16 19.31 -7.16
N GLY A 296 -26.30 18.33 -8.06
CA GLY A 296 -25.46 17.14 -8.04
C GLY A 296 -23.97 17.52 -8.05
N ALA A 297 -23.20 16.90 -7.17
CA ALA A 297 -21.77 17.11 -7.00
C ALA A 297 -21.03 15.76 -7.04
N LYS A 298 -19.73 15.80 -7.29
CA LYS A 298 -18.87 14.61 -7.30
C LYS A 298 -17.43 14.97 -6.98
N VAL A 299 -16.64 13.96 -6.63
CA VAL A 299 -15.19 14.06 -6.55
C VAL A 299 -14.61 13.92 -7.97
N TYR A 300 -13.76 14.86 -8.35
CA TYR A 300 -12.95 14.84 -9.56
C TYR A 300 -11.53 14.46 -9.20
N ASP A 301 -10.95 13.55 -9.96
CA ASP A 301 -9.57 13.17 -9.80
C ASP A 301 -8.66 14.05 -10.66
N TYR A 302 -7.48 14.38 -10.16
CA TYR A 302 -6.43 15.09 -10.90
C TYR A 302 -5.04 14.61 -10.49
N GLY A 303 -4.03 14.95 -11.28
CA GLY A 303 -2.67 14.41 -11.10
C GLY A 303 -2.50 12.98 -11.61
N PRO A 304 -1.48 12.26 -11.14
CA PRO A 304 -1.07 10.96 -11.70
C PRO A 304 -2.11 9.88 -11.42
N GLU A 305 -2.45 9.08 -12.43
CA GLU A 305 -3.45 8.00 -12.33
C GLU A 305 -3.08 6.98 -11.25
N GLU A 306 -1.78 6.71 -11.13
CA GLU A 306 -1.20 5.80 -10.16
C GLU A 306 -0.01 6.47 -9.46
N LEU A 307 0.22 6.09 -8.20
CA LEU A 307 1.41 6.51 -7.49
C LEU A 307 2.59 5.69 -8.00
N ALA A 308 3.61 6.39 -8.47
CA ALA A 308 4.84 5.77 -8.93
C ALA A 308 5.50 4.99 -7.78
N VAL A 309 5.90 3.77 -8.10
CA VAL A 309 6.88 3.00 -7.34
C VAL A 309 8.25 3.37 -7.89
N SER A 310 9.10 4.01 -7.08
CA SER A 310 10.47 4.33 -7.49
C SER A 310 11.48 3.45 -6.73
N SER A 311 12.55 3.08 -7.42
CA SER A 311 13.81 2.67 -6.81
C SER A 311 14.70 3.87 -6.49
N MET A 312 14.16 5.10 -6.57
CA MET A 312 14.93 6.34 -6.49
C MET A 312 14.07 7.44 -5.85
N ASP A 313 14.21 7.60 -4.54
CA ASP A 313 14.39 8.93 -3.92
C ASP A 313 15.82 8.99 -3.37
#